data_AF-A0A1G1ICH9-F1
#
_entry.id   AF-A0A1G1ICH9-F1
#
_cell.length_a   1.000
_cell.length_b   1.000
_cell.length_c   1.000
_cell.angle_alpha   90.00
_cell.angle_beta   90.00
_cell.angle_gamma   90.00
#
_symmetry.space_group_name_H-M   'P 1'
#
loop_
_entity.id
_entity.type
_entity.pdbx_description
1 polymer ?
#
loop_
_entity_poly.entity_id
_entity_poly.type
_entity_poly.pdbx_seq_one_letter_code
_entity_poly.pdbx_strand_id
1 'polypeptide(L)'
;MPFDKIIDAVAKEEVDAGLIIHESRFTYPSYGLKQIIDLGEWWEKQTGHPIPLGGIAAKRSLGEGLNKKINKTIKSSIEYAFSNRSEPMDYIKKHSQELSDEIINQHINLYVNNYSLDVGQDGEKAVIALLSRAEEAGIIPKVKQEIFV
;
A
#
# COMPACT_ATOMS: atom_id res chain seq x y z
N MET A 1 -13.31 2.51 -13.36
CA MET A 1 -14.28 2.09 -12.32
C MET A 1 -13.63 2.35 -10.96
N PRO A 2 -14.30 3.01 -10.01
CA PRO A 2 -13.84 3.11 -8.61
C PRO A 2 -13.61 1.74 -7.95
N PHE A 3 -12.68 1.63 -7.02
CA PHE A 3 -12.26 0.33 -6.45
C PHE A 3 -13.39 -0.39 -5.69
N ASP A 4 -14.23 0.38 -4.99
CA ASP A 4 -15.38 -0.08 -4.21
C ASP A 4 -16.49 -0.71 -5.06
N LYS A 5 -16.45 -0.52 -6.39
CA LYS A 5 -17.41 -1.12 -7.33
C LYS A 5 -16.92 -2.41 -7.98
N ILE A 6 -15.65 -2.76 -7.82
CA ILE A 6 -15.03 -3.85 -8.59
C ILE A 6 -15.61 -5.21 -8.19
N ILE A 7 -15.76 -5.47 -6.88
CA ILE A 7 -16.32 -6.73 -6.36
C ILE A 7 -17.73 -6.96 -6.92
N ASP A 8 -18.59 -5.95 -6.83
CA ASP A 8 -19.96 -5.99 -7.33
C ASP A 8 -20.01 -6.24 -8.85
N ALA A 9 -19.16 -5.56 -9.62
CA ALA A 9 -19.14 -5.72 -11.07
C ALA A 9 -18.76 -7.15 -11.50
N VAL A 10 -17.81 -7.78 -10.80
CA VAL A 10 -17.45 -9.18 -11.05
C VAL A 10 -18.60 -10.11 -10.62
N ALA A 11 -19.17 -9.89 -9.43
CA ALA A 11 -20.25 -10.72 -8.90
C ALA A 11 -21.53 -10.66 -9.76
N LYS A 12 -21.75 -9.56 -10.47
CA LYS A 12 -22.88 -9.36 -11.41
C LYS A 12 -22.56 -9.76 -12.84
N GLU A 13 -21.37 -10.33 -13.10
CA GLU A 13 -20.91 -10.71 -14.43
C GLU A 13 -20.86 -9.53 -15.43
N GLU A 14 -20.70 -8.30 -14.93
CA GLU A 14 -20.51 -7.10 -15.76
C GLU A 14 -19.09 -7.03 -16.36
N VAL A 15 -18.14 -7.72 -15.71
CA VAL A 15 -16.74 -7.87 -16.13
C VAL A 15 -16.25 -9.29 -15.82
N ASP A 16 -15.28 -9.78 -16.59
CA ASP A 16 -14.76 -11.15 -16.44
C ASP A 16 -13.87 -11.33 -15.19
N ALA A 17 -13.21 -10.27 -14.73
CA ALA A 17 -12.29 -10.29 -13.59
C ALA A 17 -12.12 -8.89 -12.98
N GLY A 18 -11.67 -8.84 -11.72
CA GLY A 18 -11.43 -7.61 -10.97
C GLY A 18 -10.05 -7.56 -10.34
N LEU A 19 -9.34 -6.44 -10.53
CA LEU A 19 -8.15 -6.11 -9.74
C LEU A 19 -8.59 -5.37 -8.47
N ILE A 20 -8.48 -6.05 -7.33
CA ILE A 20 -8.94 -5.51 -6.05
C ILE A 20 -7.77 -4.98 -5.22
N ILE A 21 -8.05 -3.97 -4.40
CA ILE A 21 -7.10 -3.32 -3.48
C ILE A 21 -7.80 -3.07 -2.13
N HIS A 22 -7.07 -2.51 -1.17
CA HIS A 22 -7.58 -2.19 0.18
C HIS A 22 -8.19 -3.41 0.89
N GLU A 23 -9.29 -3.23 1.61
CA GLU A 23 -9.99 -4.26 2.38
C GLU A 23 -10.68 -5.32 1.54
N SER A 24 -10.89 -5.09 0.24
CA SER A 24 -11.57 -6.03 -0.66
C SER A 24 -10.88 -7.41 -0.68
N ARG A 25 -9.59 -7.48 -0.36
CA ARG A 25 -8.85 -8.75 -0.24
C ARG A 25 -9.36 -9.68 0.86
N PHE A 26 -10.04 -9.13 1.88
CA PHE A 26 -10.62 -9.89 2.99
C PHE A 26 -12.10 -10.22 2.74
N THR A 27 -12.77 -9.44 1.91
CA THR A 27 -14.22 -9.52 1.71
C THR A 27 -14.63 -10.25 0.44
N TYR A 28 -13.80 -10.31 -0.62
CA TYR A 28 -14.17 -10.98 -1.87
C TYR A 28 -14.71 -12.41 -1.72
N PRO A 29 -14.26 -13.26 -0.77
CA PRO A 29 -14.80 -14.61 -0.63
C PRO A 29 -16.28 -14.64 -0.22
N SER A 30 -16.78 -13.62 0.50
CA SER A 30 -18.18 -13.57 0.92
C SER A 30 -19.14 -13.32 -0.24
N TYR A 31 -18.62 -12.84 -1.37
CA TYR A 31 -19.35 -12.65 -2.63
C TYR A 31 -19.29 -13.89 -3.53
N GLY A 32 -18.74 -15.01 -3.05
CA GLY A 32 -18.56 -16.23 -3.83
C GLY A 32 -17.44 -16.16 -4.88
N LEU A 33 -16.65 -15.07 -4.87
CA LEU A 33 -15.54 -14.87 -5.79
C LEU A 33 -14.32 -15.69 -5.38
N LYS A 34 -13.48 -16.03 -6.35
CA LYS A 34 -12.24 -16.78 -6.14
C LYS A 34 -11.04 -15.97 -6.62
N GLN A 35 -9.93 -16.10 -5.90
CA GLN A 35 -8.66 -15.51 -6.32
C GLN A 35 -8.14 -16.21 -7.58
N ILE A 36 -7.83 -15.41 -8.61
CA ILE A 36 -7.14 -15.88 -9.81
C ILE A 36 -5.62 -15.88 -9.58
N ILE A 37 -5.10 -14.79 -9.02
CA ILE A 37 -3.68 -14.59 -8.73
C ILE A 37 -3.51 -13.57 -7.60
N ASP A 38 -2.55 -13.79 -6.69
CA ASP A 38 -2.05 -12.74 -5.81
C ASP A 38 -0.84 -12.07 -6.48
N LEU A 39 -0.97 -10.78 -6.80
CA LEU A 39 0.08 -10.02 -7.48
C LEU A 39 1.28 -9.70 -6.59
N GLY A 40 1.11 -9.69 -5.26
CA GLY A 40 2.20 -9.57 -4.30
C GLY A 40 3.04 -10.84 -4.23
N GLU A 41 2.40 -12.01 -4.12
CA GLU A 41 3.10 -13.30 -4.18
C GLU A 41 3.78 -13.51 -5.55
N TRP A 42 3.09 -13.17 -6.64
CA TRP A 42 3.70 -13.20 -7.97
C TRP A 42 4.92 -12.29 -8.04
N TRP A 43 4.84 -11.06 -7.53
CA TRP A 43 5.94 -10.11 -7.54
C TRP A 43 7.14 -10.62 -6.74
N GLU A 44 6.92 -11.13 -5.53
CA GLU A 44 7.97 -11.69 -4.68
C GLU A 44 8.65 -12.89 -5.36
N LYS A 45 7.86 -13.80 -5.97
CA LYS A 45 8.41 -14.92 -6.73
C LYS A 45 9.24 -14.49 -7.94
N GLN A 46 8.86 -13.41 -8.62
CA GLN A 46 9.56 -12.93 -9.81
C GLN A 46 10.81 -12.11 -9.49
N THR A 47 10.83 -11.41 -8.35
CA THR A 47 11.87 -10.41 -8.06
C THR A 47 12.71 -10.71 -6.83
N GLY A 48 12.24 -11.59 -5.94
CA GLY A 48 12.83 -11.81 -4.61
C GLY A 48 12.65 -10.61 -3.67
N HIS A 49 11.78 -9.67 -4.02
CA HIS A 49 11.54 -8.44 -3.25
C HIS A 49 10.08 -8.33 -2.80
N PRO A 50 9.80 -7.66 -1.67
CA PRO A 50 8.44 -7.26 -1.33
C PRO A 50 7.87 -6.33 -2.41
N ILE A 51 6.55 -6.31 -2.60
CA ILE A 51 5.91 -5.43 -3.56
C ILE A 51 5.77 -4.00 -3.00
N PRO A 52 6.34 -2.96 -3.65
CA PRO A 52 6.09 -1.58 -3.24
C PRO A 52 4.70 -1.15 -3.68
N LEU A 53 3.80 -0.87 -2.72
CA LEU A 53 2.41 -0.50 -3.00
C LEU A 53 2.15 1.00 -2.92
N GLY A 54 2.77 1.68 -1.95
CA GLY A 54 2.53 3.10 -1.70
C GLY A 54 3.69 3.73 -0.96
N GLY A 55 3.79 5.06 -1.08
CA GLY A 55 4.80 5.87 -0.40
C GLY A 55 4.28 7.28 -0.16
N ILE A 56 4.88 7.98 0.80
CA ILE A 56 4.57 9.39 1.08
C ILE A 56 5.54 10.27 0.30
N ALA A 57 5.00 11.11 -0.59
CA ALA A 57 5.80 12.02 -1.41
C ALA A 57 5.77 13.45 -0.84
N ALA A 58 6.94 14.04 -0.61
CA ALA A 58 7.09 15.44 -0.27
C ALA A 58 7.56 16.25 -1.49
N LYS A 59 6.94 17.41 -1.72
CA LYS A 59 7.30 18.28 -2.85
C LYS A 59 8.70 18.86 -2.63
N ARG A 60 9.62 18.66 -3.59
CA ARG A 60 11.03 19.11 -3.48
C ARG A 60 11.17 20.61 -3.17
N SER A 61 10.25 21.45 -3.64
CA SER A 61 10.25 22.90 -3.40
C SER A 61 10.01 23.30 -1.94
N LEU A 62 9.63 22.37 -1.05
CA LEU A 62 9.54 22.61 0.39
C LEU A 62 10.91 22.75 1.06
N GLY A 63 11.97 22.29 0.40
CA GLY A 63 13.34 22.32 0.89
C GLY A 63 13.71 21.09 1.73
N GLU A 64 14.98 20.70 1.64
CA GLU A 64 15.50 19.47 2.26
C GLU A 64 15.28 19.43 3.78
N GLY A 65 15.52 20.54 4.47
CA GLY A 65 15.32 20.63 5.92
C GLY A 65 13.87 20.37 6.34
N LEU A 66 12.89 20.90 5.60
CA LEU A 66 11.48 20.66 5.88
C LEU A 66 11.06 19.23 5.51
N ASN A 67 11.56 18.69 4.40
CA ASN A 67 11.29 17.31 4.00
C ASN A 67 11.81 16.30 5.03
N LYS A 68 13.03 16.49 5.55
CA LYS A 68 13.58 15.65 6.64
C LYS A 68 12.76 15.76 7.93
N LYS A 69 12.27 16.97 8.25
CA LYS A 69 11.37 17.17 9.40
C LYS A 69 10.05 16.43 9.21
N ILE A 70 9.43 16.52 8.03
CA ILE A 70 8.20 15.79 7.68
C ILE A 70 8.42 14.28 7.81
N ASN A 71 9.52 13.76 7.24
CA ASN A 71 9.85 12.33 7.32
C ASN A 71 9.95 11.85 8.78
N LYS A 72 10.69 12.58 9.63
CA LYS A 72 10.79 12.27 11.06
C LYS A 72 9.44 12.35 11.77
N THR A 73 8.61 13.36 11.48
CA THR A 73 7.28 13.51 12.09
C THR A 73 6.34 12.37 11.71
N ILE A 74 6.34 11.92 10.45
CA ILE A 74 5.54 10.77 10.01
C ILE A 74 5.99 9.51 10.74
N LYS A 75 7.30 9.25 10.80
CA LYS A 75 7.85 8.11 11.53
C LYS A 75 7.40 8.10 13.00
N SER A 76 7.53 9.23 13.70
CA SER A 76 7.05 9.35 15.09
C SER A 76 5.54 9.15 15.23
N SER A 77 4.74 9.58 14.24
CA SER A 77 3.29 9.32 14.24
C SER A 77 2.97 7.83 14.12
N ILE A 78 3.74 7.09 13.33
CA ILE A 78 3.57 5.64 13.14
C ILE A 78 4.02 4.89 14.40
N GLU A 79 5.17 5.25 14.98
CA GLU A 79 5.67 4.72 16.26
C GLU A 79 4.65 4.92 17.40
N TYR A 80 4.01 6.10 17.44
CA TYR A 80 2.94 6.38 18.38
C TYR A 80 1.73 5.47 18.17
N ALA A 81 1.26 5.32 16.92
CA ALA A 81 0.12 4.46 16.61
C ALA A 81 0.39 2.97 16.89
N PHE A 82 1.63 2.50 16.71
CA PHE A 82 2.03 1.15 17.11
C PHE A 82 1.96 0.95 18.63
N SER A 83 2.38 1.95 19.39
CA SER A 83 2.40 1.87 20.86
C SER A 83 1.02 2.09 21.49
N ASN A 84 0.10 2.74 20.77
CA ASN A 84 -1.22 3.14 21.25
C ASN A 84 -2.33 2.69 20.28
N ARG A 85 -2.37 1.38 19.98
CA ARG A 85 -3.23 0.79 18.91
C ARG A 85 -4.72 1.13 19.03
N SER A 86 -5.25 1.33 20.24
CA SER A 86 -6.67 1.64 20.47
C SER A 86 -7.03 3.10 20.23
N GLU A 87 -6.10 4.03 20.39
CA GLU A 87 -6.38 5.47 20.29
C GLU A 87 -6.89 5.93 18.92
N PRO A 88 -6.31 5.50 17.78
CA PRO A 88 -6.80 5.95 16.48
C PRO A 88 -8.07 5.22 16.02
N MET A 89 -8.60 4.23 16.76
CA MET A 89 -9.67 3.36 16.26
C MET A 89 -10.97 4.11 15.93
N ASP A 90 -11.37 5.07 16.76
CA ASP A 90 -12.58 5.88 16.50
C ASP A 90 -12.40 6.72 15.22
N TYR A 91 -11.19 7.25 15.01
CA TYR A 91 -10.86 7.98 13.79
C TYR A 91 -10.87 7.06 12.57
N ILE A 92 -10.28 5.86 12.69
CA ILE A 92 -10.24 4.87 11.61
C ILE A 92 -11.66 4.46 11.22
N LYS A 93 -12.51 4.08 12.18
CA LYS A 93 -13.91 3.68 11.92
C LYS A 93 -14.74 4.76 11.25
N LYS A 94 -14.48 6.03 11.59
CA LYS A 94 -15.16 7.17 10.95
C LYS A 94 -14.80 7.32 9.46
N HIS A 95 -13.64 6.81 9.06
CA HIS A 95 -13.07 7.00 7.73
C HIS A 95 -12.90 5.69 6.93
N SER A 96 -13.33 4.55 7.47
CA SER A 96 -13.34 3.25 6.79
C SER A 96 -14.73 2.93 6.24
N GLN A 97 -14.78 2.19 5.12
CA GLN A 97 -16.04 1.63 4.60
C GLN A 97 -16.50 0.42 5.42
N GLU A 98 -15.54 -0.34 5.95
CA GLU A 98 -15.76 -1.48 6.83
C GLU A 98 -15.72 -1.03 8.30
N LEU A 99 -16.67 -1.51 9.11
CA LEU A 99 -16.82 -1.14 10.52
C LEU A 99 -16.45 -2.27 11.48
N SER A 100 -16.22 -3.47 10.97
CA SER A 100 -15.73 -4.61 11.74
C SER A 100 -14.32 -4.33 12.27
N ASP A 101 -14.20 -4.26 13.61
CA ASP A 101 -12.92 -4.16 14.31
C ASP A 101 -11.96 -5.26 13.87
N GLU A 102 -12.46 -6.47 13.59
CA GLU A 102 -11.64 -7.58 13.13
C GLU A 102 -11.01 -7.29 11.77
N ILE A 103 -11.80 -6.86 10.78
CA ILE A 103 -11.30 -6.57 9.42
C ILE A 103 -10.39 -5.34 9.44
N ILE A 104 -10.73 -4.31 10.22
CA ILE A 104 -9.87 -3.14 10.40
C ILE A 104 -8.50 -3.56 10.96
N ASN A 105 -8.47 -4.39 12.01
CA ASN A 105 -7.22 -4.86 12.59
C ASN A 105 -6.44 -5.75 11.61
N GLN A 106 -7.10 -6.63 10.85
CA GLN A 106 -6.43 -7.43 9.81
C GLN A 106 -5.81 -6.54 8.72
N HIS A 107 -6.53 -5.51 8.27
CA HIS A 107 -6.05 -4.54 7.30
C HIS A 107 -4.82 -3.80 7.82
N ILE A 108 -4.88 -3.26 9.05
CA ILE A 108 -3.77 -2.55 9.68
C ILE A 108 -2.56 -3.47 9.84
N ASN A 109 -2.74 -4.68 10.37
CA ASN A 109 -1.63 -5.61 10.61
C ASN A 109 -0.94 -6.03 9.32
N LEU A 110 -1.67 -6.09 8.20
CA LEU A 110 -1.10 -6.45 6.91
C LEU A 110 -0.33 -5.30 6.25
N TYR A 111 -0.89 -4.09 6.28
CA TYR A 111 -0.36 -2.95 5.53
C TYR A 111 0.52 -2.00 6.35
N VAL A 112 0.43 -2.03 7.68
CA VAL A 112 1.22 -1.21 8.61
C VAL A 112 2.22 -2.11 9.32
N ASN A 113 3.45 -2.13 8.82
CA ASN A 113 4.53 -3.01 9.27
C ASN A 113 5.87 -2.26 9.33
N ASN A 114 7.00 -2.97 9.43
CA ASN A 114 8.32 -2.35 9.55
C ASN A 114 8.66 -1.43 8.36
N TYR A 115 8.18 -1.74 7.14
CA TYR A 115 8.38 -0.88 5.97
C TYR A 115 7.64 0.46 6.07
N SER A 116 6.61 0.55 6.92
CA SER A 116 5.92 1.81 7.21
C SER A 116 6.76 2.72 8.11
N LEU A 117 7.58 2.15 9.00
CA LEU A 117 8.49 2.91 9.87
C LEU A 117 9.74 3.39 9.11
N ASP A 118 10.28 2.50 8.28
CA ASP A 118 11.47 2.74 7.48
C ASP A 118 11.50 1.71 6.35
N VAL A 119 11.68 2.15 5.11
CA VAL A 119 11.74 1.22 3.97
C VAL A 119 12.94 0.27 4.07
N GLY A 120 14.02 0.69 4.73
CA GLY A 120 15.25 -0.06 4.84
C GLY A 120 15.88 -0.40 3.48
N GLN A 121 17.02 -1.08 3.53
CA GLN A 121 17.75 -1.44 2.31
C GLN A 121 16.96 -2.34 1.36
N ASP A 122 16.14 -3.25 1.91
CA ASP A 122 15.38 -4.18 1.08
C ASP A 122 14.13 -3.53 0.47
N GLY A 123 13.49 -2.58 1.17
CA GLY A 123 12.43 -1.76 0.58
C GLY A 123 12.96 -0.80 -0.48
N GLU A 124 14.15 -0.21 -0.28
CA GLU A 124 14.81 0.59 -1.31
C GLU A 124 15.09 -0.23 -2.57
N LYS A 125 15.67 -1.43 -2.44
CA LYS A 125 15.88 -2.35 -3.57
C LYS A 125 14.57 -2.71 -4.26
N ALA A 126 13.50 -2.96 -3.50
CA ALA A 126 12.18 -3.26 -4.04
C ALA A 126 11.63 -2.12 -4.90
N VAL A 127 11.75 -0.87 -4.42
CA VAL A 127 11.33 0.32 -5.18
C VAL A 127 12.18 0.51 -6.42
N ILE A 128 13.50 0.33 -6.32
CA ILE A 128 14.40 0.39 -7.48
C ILE A 128 14.02 -0.68 -8.51
N ALA A 129 13.76 -1.92 -8.09
CA ALA A 129 13.33 -2.99 -8.98
C ALA A 129 12.02 -2.66 -9.71
N LEU A 130 11.05 -2.06 -9.01
CA LEU A 130 9.80 -1.59 -9.62
C LEU A 130 10.04 -0.52 -10.68
N LEU A 131 10.84 0.50 -10.36
CA LEU A 131 11.14 1.60 -11.27
C LEU A 131 11.94 1.12 -12.47
N SER A 132 12.97 0.28 -12.29
CA SER A 132 13.76 -0.30 -13.39
C SER A 132 12.88 -1.07 -14.38
N ARG A 133 11.97 -1.92 -13.90
CA ARG A 133 11.04 -2.64 -14.79
C ARG A 133 10.10 -1.70 -15.54
N ALA A 134 9.64 -0.62 -14.88
CA ALA A 134 8.80 0.39 -15.51
C ALA A 134 9.58 1.21 -16.58
N GLU A 135 10.86 1.49 -16.35
CA GLU A 135 11.75 2.12 -17.33
C GLU A 135 11.99 1.21 -18.55
N GLU A 136 12.31 -0.07 -18.31
CA GLU A 136 12.53 -1.07 -19.37
C GLU A 136 11.28 -1.29 -20.23
N ALA A 137 10.10 -1.23 -19.60
CA ALA A 137 8.81 -1.31 -20.29
C ALA A 137 8.39 0.01 -20.96
N GLY A 138 9.15 1.10 -20.80
CA GLY A 138 8.82 2.42 -21.37
C GLY A 138 7.61 3.10 -20.74
N ILE A 139 7.21 2.70 -19.53
CA ILE A 139 6.08 3.28 -18.78
C ILE A 139 6.46 4.62 -18.15
N ILE A 140 7.72 4.75 -17.71
CA ILE A 140 8.26 5.97 -17.10
C ILE A 140 9.59 6.37 -17.76
N PRO A 141 9.97 7.66 -17.73
CA PRO A 141 11.32 8.07 -18.09
C PRO A 141 12.34 7.58 -17.07
N LYS A 142 13.63 7.54 -17.49
CA LYS A 142 14.73 7.23 -16.57
C LYS A 142 14.77 8.14 -15.37
N VAL A 143 14.80 7.55 -14.18
CA VAL A 143 14.95 8.22 -12.89
C VAL A 143 16.38 8.75 -12.79
N LYS A 144 16.52 10.04 -12.50
CA LYS A 144 17.82 10.73 -12.42
C LYS A 144 18.11 11.32 -11.05
N GLN A 145 17.13 11.32 -10.16
CA GLN A 145 17.23 11.90 -8.83
C GLN A 145 17.16 10.80 -7.78
N GLU A 146 17.70 11.10 -6.59
CA GLU A 146 17.49 10.27 -5.42
C GLU A 146 15.99 10.13 -5.12
N ILE A 147 15.60 8.89 -4.79
CA ILE A 147 14.21 8.48 -4.58
C ILE A 147 13.76 8.80 -3.15
N PHE A 148 14.65 8.64 -2.17
CA PHE A 148 14.35 8.79 -0.74
C PHE A 148 14.99 10.07 -0.15
N VAL A 149 14.52 10.49 1.04
CA VAL A 149 14.88 11.74 1.75
C VAL A 149 15.80 11.49 2.93
#